data_AF-A0A944NYL6-F1
#
_entry.id   AF-A0A944NYL6-F1
#
_cell.length_a   1.000
_cell.length_b   1.000
_cell.length_c   1.000
_cell.angle_alpha   90.00
_cell.angle_beta   90.00
_cell.angle_gamma   90.00
#
_symmetry.space_group_name_H-M   'P 1'
#
loop_
_entity.id
_entity.type
_entity.pdbx_description
1 polymer ?
#
loop_
_entity_poly.entity_id
_entity_poly.type
_entity_poly.pdbx_seq_one_letter_code
_entity_poly.pdbx_strand_id
1 'polypeptide(L)'
;MFSLTEEKALLFHRALMGLIREHPNLIDRSLAELEKCRQQNPGQMSVWDRWQALLDMPIDDMAVHVLADTPDGGLMRAHSPLGKILLTAERNAVWQRIGLMQFVNYFLDAVDSLGLSLEEQAALTGQDQSELTGWRKTAPTMMASAVLDRLKIVVSLHKAISQIEPKQNIQQRWLRTESETLGAAPISLLLGGEADRVLENLSGAVRLTLTREDLPRMGG
;
A
#
# COMPACT_ATOMS: atom_id res chain seq x y z
N MET A 1 7.27 -7.92 22.88
CA MET A 1 7.85 -7.65 21.55
C MET A 1 6.87 -8.22 20.53
N PHE A 2 6.17 -7.37 19.77
CA PHE A 2 5.24 -7.84 18.74
C PHE A 2 6.07 -8.39 17.57
N SER A 3 6.07 -9.71 17.37
CA SER A 3 6.63 -10.31 16.17
C SER A 3 5.71 -9.93 15.00
N LEU A 4 6.26 -9.25 13.99
CA LEU A 4 5.54 -9.01 12.75
C LEU A 4 5.34 -10.35 12.03
N THR A 5 4.19 -10.54 11.38
CA THR A 5 4.06 -11.65 10.43
C THR A 5 5.10 -11.48 9.32
N GLU A 6 5.50 -12.57 8.67
CA GLU A 6 6.54 -12.52 7.63
C GLU A 6 6.19 -11.52 6.51
N GLU A 7 4.93 -11.50 6.10
CA GLU A 7 4.41 -10.52 5.14
C GLU A 7 4.59 -9.06 5.62
N LYS A 8 4.30 -8.78 6.89
CA LYS A 8 4.51 -7.45 7.48
C LYS A 8 5.99 -7.12 7.61
N ALA A 9 6.83 -8.10 7.93
CA ALA A 9 8.28 -7.93 7.98
C ALA A 9 8.84 -7.61 6.59
N LEU A 10 8.37 -8.28 5.54
CA LEU A 10 8.74 -7.99 4.16
C LEU A 10 8.32 -6.57 3.74
N LEU A 11 7.08 -6.17 4.01
CA LEU A 11 6.61 -4.80 3.73
C LEU A 11 7.43 -3.75 4.48
N PHE A 12 7.74 -4.01 5.76
CA PHE A 12 8.58 -3.15 6.56
C PHE A 12 9.97 -2.97 5.94
N HIS A 13 10.62 -4.06 5.54
CA HIS A 13 11.94 -3.98 4.92
C HIS A 13 11.89 -3.34 3.53
N ARG A 14 10.84 -3.55 2.74
CA ARG A 14 10.66 -2.84 1.45
C ARG A 14 10.64 -1.33 1.66
N ALA A 15 9.85 -0.85 2.63
CA ALA A 15 9.79 0.57 2.95
C ALA A 15 11.12 1.09 3.53
N LEU A 16 11.77 0.30 4.39
CA LEU A 16 13.06 0.63 5.00
C LEU A 16 14.19 0.76 3.97
N MET A 17 14.26 -0.10 2.95
CA MET A 17 15.24 0.03 1.87
C MET A 17 15.10 1.37 1.14
N GLY A 18 13.87 1.86 0.94
CA GLY A 18 13.64 3.21 0.42
C GLY A 18 14.25 4.29 1.31
N LEU A 19 14.01 4.20 2.63
CA LEU A 19 14.55 5.15 3.60
C LEU A 19 16.09 5.15 3.64
N ILE A 20 16.73 3.98 3.56
CA ILE A 20 18.20 3.88 3.59
C ILE A 20 18.81 4.48 2.33
N ARG A 21 18.16 4.38 1.16
CA ARG A 21 18.62 5.08 -0.06
C ARG A 21 18.68 6.59 0.13
N GLU A 22 17.71 7.15 0.86
CA GLU A 22 17.64 8.59 1.17
C GLU A 22 18.58 8.99 2.31
N HIS A 23 18.89 8.05 3.21
CA HIS A 23 19.70 8.26 4.40
C HIS A 23 20.80 7.19 4.54
N PRO A 24 21.91 7.30 3.78
CA PRO A 24 22.99 6.30 3.79
C PRO A 24 23.64 6.10 5.17
N ASN A 25 23.58 7.10 6.05
CA ASN A 25 24.08 7.00 7.43
C ASN A 25 23.35 5.94 8.28
N LEU A 26 22.20 5.43 7.82
CA LEU A 26 21.53 4.29 8.45
C LEU A 26 22.35 2.99 8.34
N ILE A 27 23.19 2.85 7.31
CA ILE A 27 24.12 1.73 7.18
C ILE A 27 25.17 1.75 8.29
N ASP A 28 25.82 2.91 8.52
CA ASP A 28 26.83 3.04 9.58
C ASP A 28 26.26 2.73 10.97
N ARG A 29 25.04 3.22 11.24
CA ARG A 29 24.32 2.92 12.48
C ARG A 29 24.00 1.43 12.61
N SER A 30 23.62 0.80 11.49
CA SER A 30 23.34 -0.63 11.43
C SER A 30 24.57 -1.48 11.69
N LEU A 31 25.74 -1.10 11.16
CA LEU A 31 27.02 -1.76 11.45
C LEU A 31 27.36 -1.67 12.95
N ALA A 32 27.17 -0.51 13.57
CA ALA A 32 27.38 -0.35 15.02
C ALA A 32 26.39 -1.20 15.85
N GLU A 33 25.15 -1.36 15.39
CA GLU A 33 24.15 -2.20 16.04
C GLU A 33 24.42 -3.70 15.83
N LEU A 34 24.96 -4.09 14.68
CA LEU A 34 25.37 -5.46 14.39
C LEU A 34 26.44 -5.93 15.38
N GLU A 35 27.40 -5.07 15.72
CA GLU A 35 28.42 -5.39 16.72
C GLU A 35 27.80 -5.64 18.11
N LYS A 36 26.81 -4.86 18.51
CA LYS A 36 26.06 -5.13 19.75
C LYS A 36 25.30 -6.45 19.68
N CYS A 37 24.71 -6.78 18.53
CA CYS A 37 24.02 -8.05 18.33
C CYS A 37 24.96 -9.25 18.47
N ARG A 38 26.20 -9.15 17.95
CA ARG A 38 27.25 -10.16 18.10
C ARG A 38 27.59 -10.41 19.57
N GLN A 39 27.75 -9.35 20.35
CA GLN A 39 28.06 -9.44 21.78
C GLN A 39 26.90 -10.03 22.60
N GLN A 40 25.65 -9.67 22.26
CA GLN A 40 24.46 -10.13 23.00
C GLN A 40 24.06 -11.56 22.65
N ASN A 41 24.27 -12.00 21.41
CA ASN A 41 23.83 -13.31 20.91
C ASN A 41 24.96 -14.01 20.13
N PRO A 42 26.05 -14.43 20.80
CA PRO A 42 27.19 -15.06 20.13
C PRO A 42 26.83 -16.41 19.49
N GLY A 43 25.71 -17.05 19.87
CA GLY A 43 25.25 -18.29 19.25
C GLY A 43 24.78 -18.16 17.79
N GLN A 44 24.69 -16.94 17.26
CA GLN A 44 24.19 -16.65 15.90
C GLN A 44 25.27 -16.03 14.99
N MET A 45 26.56 -16.28 15.26
CA MET A 45 27.67 -15.66 14.49
C MET A 45 27.51 -15.76 12.97
N SER A 46 27.08 -16.92 12.46
CA SER A 46 26.87 -17.10 11.02
C SER A 46 25.83 -16.15 10.43
N VAL A 47 24.78 -15.79 11.18
CA VAL A 47 23.79 -14.80 10.75
C VAL A 47 24.38 -13.39 10.80
N TRP A 48 25.22 -13.09 11.79
CA TRP A 48 25.87 -11.80 11.93
C TRP A 48 26.95 -11.54 10.88
N ASP A 49 27.69 -12.58 10.47
CA ASP A 49 28.66 -12.48 9.38
C ASP A 49 27.98 -12.27 8.03
N ARG A 50 26.82 -12.89 7.84
CA ARG A 50 25.99 -12.65 6.65
C ARG A 50 25.43 -11.24 6.61
N TRP A 51 24.94 -10.73 7.74
CA TRP A 51 24.48 -9.34 7.82
C TRP A 51 25.61 -8.33 7.60
N GLN A 52 26.83 -8.62 8.06
CA GLN A 52 28.00 -7.80 7.75
C GLN A 52 28.23 -7.73 6.23
N ALA A 53 28.29 -8.89 5.57
CA ALA A 53 28.47 -8.95 4.11
C ALA A 53 27.36 -8.21 3.34
N LEU A 54 26.11 -8.28 3.83
CA LEU A 54 24.97 -7.54 3.26
C LEU A 54 25.06 -6.03 3.45
N LEU A 55 25.61 -5.56 4.57
CA LEU A 55 25.78 -4.13 4.82
C LEU A 55 26.98 -3.54 4.07
N ASP A 56 27.95 -4.38 3.69
CA ASP A 56 29.15 -3.98 2.94
C ASP A 56 28.91 -3.85 1.42
N MET A 57 27.79 -4.37 0.90
CA MET A 57 27.44 -4.28 -0.52
C MET A 57 26.56 -3.06 -0.85
N PRO A 58 26.47 -2.64 -2.13
CA PRO A 58 25.53 -1.60 -2.55
C PRO A 58 24.10 -1.91 -2.13
N ILE A 59 23.34 -0.86 -1.79
CA ILE A 59 21.98 -1.01 -1.25
C ILE A 59 21.04 -1.78 -2.17
N ASP A 60 21.16 -1.61 -3.48
CA ASP A 60 20.29 -2.29 -4.43
C ASP A 60 20.58 -3.80 -4.46
N ASP A 61 21.85 -4.20 -4.31
CA ASP A 61 22.25 -5.61 -4.22
C ASP A 61 21.79 -6.20 -2.87
N MET A 62 21.98 -5.47 -1.77
CA MET A 62 21.47 -5.87 -0.45
C MET A 62 19.94 -6.11 -0.50
N ALA A 63 19.21 -5.20 -1.16
CA ALA A 63 17.77 -5.28 -1.27
C ALA A 63 17.31 -6.55 -2.00
N VAL A 64 18.04 -7.03 -3.02
CA VAL A 64 17.73 -8.30 -3.71
C VAL A 64 17.70 -9.47 -2.73
N HIS A 65 18.65 -9.53 -1.79
CA HIS A 65 18.73 -10.59 -0.80
C HIS A 65 17.71 -10.43 0.32
N VAL A 66 17.64 -9.23 0.92
CA VAL A 66 16.79 -8.96 2.09
C VAL A 66 15.31 -8.96 1.73
N LEU A 67 14.94 -8.66 0.49
CA LEU A 67 13.55 -8.62 0.03
C LEU A 67 13.12 -9.88 -0.73
N ALA A 68 14.01 -10.88 -0.86
CA ALA A 68 13.68 -12.14 -1.49
C ALA A 68 12.54 -12.85 -0.73
N ASP A 69 11.57 -13.37 -1.48
CA ASP A 69 10.50 -14.21 -0.94
C ASP A 69 10.99 -15.66 -0.83
N THR A 70 11.99 -15.86 0.04
CA THR A 70 12.62 -17.15 0.32
C THR A 70 12.80 -17.34 1.82
N PRO A 71 12.95 -18.59 2.31
CA PRO A 71 13.26 -18.84 3.73
C PRO A 71 14.49 -18.07 4.21
N ASP A 72 15.46 -17.91 3.32
CA ASP A 72 16.69 -17.18 3.59
C ASP A 72 16.46 -15.67 3.75
N GLY A 73 15.68 -15.06 2.85
CA GLY A 73 15.27 -13.66 2.99
C GLY A 73 14.46 -13.41 4.27
N GLY A 74 13.57 -14.34 4.63
CA GLY A 74 12.82 -14.30 5.89
C GLY A 74 13.74 -14.35 7.12
N LEU A 75 14.74 -15.24 7.11
CA LEU A 75 15.76 -15.32 8.16
C LEU A 75 16.52 -13.99 8.30
N MET A 76 16.95 -13.39 7.20
CA MET A 76 17.64 -12.10 7.25
C MET A 76 16.75 -11.03 7.89
N ARG A 77 15.51 -10.87 7.41
CA ARG A 77 14.54 -9.89 7.96
C ARG A 77 14.27 -10.10 9.45
N ALA A 78 14.13 -11.34 9.90
CA ALA A 78 13.87 -11.67 11.31
C ALA A 78 15.03 -11.24 12.23
N HIS A 79 16.27 -11.28 11.72
CA HIS A 79 17.49 -10.93 12.47
C HIS A 79 18.05 -9.56 12.07
N SER A 80 17.26 -8.70 11.42
CA SER A 80 17.78 -7.46 10.87
C SER A 80 18.23 -6.46 11.95
N PRO A 81 19.47 -5.95 11.88
CA PRO A 81 19.91 -4.82 12.71
C PRO A 81 19.20 -3.50 12.33
N LEU A 82 18.73 -3.39 11.09
CA LEU A 82 18.16 -2.14 10.53
C LEU A 82 16.87 -1.70 11.22
N GLY A 83 16.06 -2.64 11.75
CA GLY A 83 14.83 -2.28 12.46
C GLY A 83 15.08 -1.67 13.84
N LYS A 84 16.20 -2.00 14.48
CA LYS A 84 16.53 -1.57 15.84
C LYS A 84 17.15 -0.18 15.89
N ILE A 85 17.81 0.24 14.81
CA ILE A 85 18.52 1.51 14.76
C ILE A 85 17.61 2.71 14.57
N LEU A 86 16.36 2.52 14.11
CA LEU A 86 15.49 3.64 13.75
C LEU A 86 15.05 4.46 14.96
N LEU A 87 15.16 5.78 14.82
CA LEU A 87 14.52 6.76 15.69
C LEU A 87 13.01 6.72 15.51
N THR A 88 12.26 7.29 16.47
CA THR A 88 10.80 7.35 16.39
C THR A 88 10.31 8.03 15.11
N ALA A 89 10.94 9.13 14.70
CA ALA A 89 10.56 9.84 13.46
C ALA A 89 10.80 8.98 12.21
N GLU A 90 11.95 8.30 12.13
CA GLU A 90 12.30 7.40 11.02
C GLU A 90 11.34 6.20 10.96
N ARG A 91 11.02 5.62 12.13
CA ARG A 91 10.03 4.53 12.23
C ARG A 91 8.64 4.98 11.79
N ASN A 92 8.22 6.19 12.15
CA ASN A 92 6.95 6.76 11.70
C ASN A 92 6.94 6.97 10.18
N ALA A 93 8.04 7.44 9.59
CA ALA A 93 8.17 7.56 8.15
C ALA A 93 8.06 6.19 7.44
N VAL A 94 8.69 5.14 7.97
CA VAL A 94 8.52 3.76 7.47
C VAL A 94 7.06 3.32 7.53
N TRP A 95 6.35 3.55 8.64
CA TRP A 95 4.94 3.20 8.75
C TRP A 95 4.04 4.00 7.80
N GLN A 96 4.31 5.29 7.62
CA GLN A 96 3.60 6.11 6.63
C GLN A 96 3.83 5.58 5.21
N ARG A 97 5.07 5.20 4.89
CA ARG A 97 5.43 4.59 3.61
C ARG A 97 4.68 3.29 3.36
N ILE A 98 4.59 2.41 4.36
CA ILE A 98 3.82 1.15 4.29
C ILE A 98 2.34 1.47 4.06
N GLY A 99 1.77 2.43 4.79
CA GLY A 99 0.38 2.85 4.61
C GLY A 99 0.11 3.34 3.20
N LEU A 100 1.03 4.13 2.61
CA LEU A 100 0.92 4.58 1.23
C LEU A 100 1.00 3.41 0.23
N MET A 101 1.94 2.48 0.41
CA MET A 101 2.04 1.28 -0.44
C MET A 101 0.75 0.45 -0.41
N GLN A 102 0.19 0.22 0.78
CA GLN A 102 -1.07 -0.50 0.94
C GLN A 102 -2.23 0.24 0.27
N PHE A 103 -2.30 1.56 0.45
CA PHE A 103 -3.35 2.37 -0.16
C PHE A 103 -3.27 2.37 -1.68
N VAL A 104 -2.07 2.46 -2.26
CA VAL A 104 -1.87 2.36 -3.72
C VAL A 104 -2.31 0.98 -4.22
N ASN A 105 -2.05 -0.09 -3.48
CA ASN A 105 -2.57 -1.41 -3.86
C ASN A 105 -4.11 -1.46 -3.84
N TYR A 106 -4.77 -0.88 -2.83
CA TYR A 106 -6.23 -0.79 -2.83
C TYR A 106 -6.78 0.00 -4.01
N PHE A 107 -6.07 1.05 -4.43
CA PHE A 107 -6.40 1.78 -5.65
C PHE A 107 -6.23 0.90 -6.89
N LEU A 108 -5.11 0.18 -7.02
CA LEU A 108 -4.86 -0.71 -8.16
C LEU A 108 -5.90 -1.84 -8.25
N ASP A 109 -6.28 -2.41 -7.11
CA ASP A 109 -7.36 -3.41 -7.05
C ASP A 109 -8.71 -2.80 -7.45
N ALA A 110 -8.99 -1.55 -7.02
CA ALA A 110 -10.21 -0.84 -7.39
C ALA A 110 -10.29 -0.55 -8.89
N VAL A 111 -9.21 -0.08 -9.52
CA VAL A 111 -9.22 0.19 -10.97
C VAL A 111 -9.38 -1.10 -11.78
N ASP A 112 -8.78 -2.21 -11.34
CA ASP A 112 -8.90 -3.51 -11.99
C ASP A 112 -10.31 -4.07 -11.84
N SER A 113 -10.88 -3.99 -10.63
CA SER A 113 -12.26 -4.40 -10.36
C SER A 113 -13.25 -3.61 -11.21
N LEU A 114 -13.14 -2.28 -11.19
CA LEU A 114 -14.02 -1.37 -11.93
C LEU A 114 -13.77 -1.36 -13.45
N GLY A 115 -12.72 -2.02 -13.94
CA GLY A 115 -12.37 -2.07 -15.36
C GLY A 115 -12.06 -0.68 -15.94
N LEU A 116 -11.33 0.14 -15.17
CA LEU A 116 -10.94 1.48 -15.61
C LEU A 116 -9.74 1.40 -16.56
N SER A 117 -9.86 2.04 -17.72
CA SER A 117 -8.76 2.17 -18.67
C SER A 117 -7.66 3.06 -18.09
N LEU A 118 -6.44 2.95 -18.61
CA LEU A 118 -5.32 3.77 -18.15
C LEU A 118 -5.59 5.28 -18.39
N GLU A 119 -6.29 5.61 -19.47
CA GLU A 119 -6.73 6.97 -19.77
C GLU A 119 -7.71 7.52 -18.73
N GLU A 120 -8.67 6.70 -18.30
CA GLU A 120 -9.63 7.08 -17.26
C GLU A 120 -8.97 7.23 -15.91
N GLN A 121 -8.04 6.32 -15.57
CA GLN A 121 -7.24 6.44 -14.36
C GLN A 121 -6.48 7.76 -14.35
N ALA A 122 -5.83 8.13 -15.47
CA ALA A 122 -5.12 9.40 -15.60
C ALA A 122 -6.06 10.60 -15.45
N ALA A 123 -7.22 10.58 -16.11
CA ALA A 123 -8.21 11.65 -16.02
C ALA A 123 -8.77 11.82 -14.60
N LEU A 124 -9.10 10.73 -13.91
CA LEU A 124 -9.64 10.76 -12.54
C LEU A 124 -8.60 11.22 -11.51
N THR A 125 -7.37 10.70 -11.63
CA THR A 125 -6.31 10.96 -10.64
C THR A 125 -5.51 12.23 -10.94
N GLY A 126 -5.54 12.72 -12.18
CA GLY A 126 -4.66 13.79 -12.64
C GLY A 126 -3.18 13.36 -12.70
N GLN A 127 -2.92 12.06 -12.82
CA GLN A 127 -1.57 11.49 -12.91
C GLN A 127 -1.25 11.09 -14.35
N ASP A 128 0.03 11.10 -14.68
CA ASP A 128 0.48 10.65 -15.99
C ASP A 128 0.30 9.14 -16.17
N GLN A 129 -0.03 8.70 -17.39
CA GLN A 129 -0.24 7.28 -17.69
C GLN A 129 1.02 6.43 -17.47
N SER A 130 2.22 6.99 -17.73
CA SER A 130 3.48 6.30 -17.51
C SER A 130 3.76 6.12 -16.01
N GLU A 131 3.41 7.12 -15.19
CA GLU A 131 3.52 7.06 -13.73
C GLU A 131 2.58 5.98 -13.15
N LEU A 132 1.32 5.99 -13.56
CA LEU A 132 0.32 4.98 -13.16
C LEU A 132 0.74 3.56 -13.56
N THR A 133 1.35 3.39 -14.75
CA THR A 133 1.90 2.10 -15.18
C THR A 133 3.05 1.66 -14.27
N GLY A 134 3.91 2.61 -13.86
CA GLY A 134 5.01 2.39 -12.93
C GLY A 134 4.54 1.91 -11.55
N TRP A 135 3.40 2.41 -11.07
CA TRP A 135 2.88 2.09 -9.73
C TRP A 135 2.57 0.60 -9.52
N ARG A 136 2.24 -0.14 -10.59
CA ARG A 136 2.07 -1.60 -10.53
C ARG A 136 3.34 -2.34 -10.14
N LYS A 137 4.51 -1.75 -10.42
CA LYS A 137 5.82 -2.30 -10.05
C LYS A 137 6.31 -1.72 -8.75
N THR A 138 6.13 -0.41 -8.56
CA THR A 138 6.66 0.31 -7.40
C THR A 138 5.77 1.49 -7.07
N ALA A 139 5.14 1.46 -5.90
CA ALA A 139 4.32 2.57 -5.41
C ALA A 139 5.16 3.86 -5.26
N PRO A 140 4.58 5.05 -5.49
CA PRO A 140 5.29 6.33 -5.41
C PRO A 140 5.76 6.60 -3.98
N THR A 141 6.96 7.17 -3.80
CA THR A 141 7.55 7.43 -2.48
C THR A 141 6.77 8.45 -1.66
N MET A 142 6.27 9.49 -2.34
CA MET A 142 5.42 10.53 -1.78
C MET A 142 4.20 10.70 -2.66
N MET A 143 3.14 11.27 -2.08
CA MET A 143 1.92 11.56 -2.82
C MET A 143 1.37 12.91 -2.37
N ALA A 144 1.04 13.77 -3.32
CA ALA A 144 0.37 15.03 -3.03
C ALA A 144 -1.04 14.77 -2.48
N SER A 145 -1.50 15.58 -1.52
CA SER A 145 -2.84 15.40 -0.90
C SER A 145 -3.96 15.36 -1.94
N ALA A 146 -3.90 16.25 -2.94
CA ALA A 146 -4.91 16.30 -4.00
C ALA A 146 -4.98 15.00 -4.83
N VAL A 147 -3.84 14.36 -5.07
CA VAL A 147 -3.78 13.06 -5.77
C VAL A 147 -4.35 11.97 -4.86
N LEU A 148 -3.95 11.96 -3.60
CA LEU A 148 -4.46 11.01 -2.60
C LEU A 148 -5.99 11.09 -2.47
N ASP A 149 -6.55 12.29 -2.44
CA ASP A 149 -7.99 12.49 -2.34
C ASP A 149 -8.74 11.99 -3.58
N ARG A 150 -8.16 12.14 -4.78
CA ARG A 150 -8.72 11.56 -6.01
C ARG A 150 -8.66 10.03 -6.02
N LEU A 151 -7.57 9.43 -5.53
CA LEU A 151 -7.50 7.98 -5.38
C LEU A 151 -8.54 7.47 -4.38
N LYS A 152 -8.78 8.19 -3.28
CA LYS A 152 -9.82 7.83 -2.28
C LYS A 152 -11.21 7.79 -2.90
N ILE A 153 -11.51 8.64 -3.87
CA ILE A 153 -12.79 8.62 -4.60
C ILE A 153 -12.95 7.27 -5.31
N VAL A 154 -11.94 6.83 -6.08
CA VAL A 154 -11.98 5.56 -6.82
C VAL A 154 -12.09 4.37 -5.87
N VAL A 155 -11.31 4.36 -4.78
CA VAL A 155 -11.36 3.30 -3.76
C VAL A 155 -12.73 3.29 -3.06
N SER A 156 -13.29 4.45 -2.73
CA SER A 156 -14.60 4.56 -2.07
C SER A 156 -15.73 4.09 -2.99
N LEU A 157 -15.66 4.45 -4.27
CA LEU A 157 -16.59 3.99 -5.30
C LEU A 157 -16.57 2.46 -5.40
N HIS A 158 -15.39 1.86 -5.54
CA HIS A 158 -15.24 0.41 -5.58
C HIS A 158 -15.78 -0.25 -4.31
N LYS A 159 -15.48 0.30 -3.13
CA LYS A 159 -15.99 -0.24 -1.87
C LYS A 159 -17.52 -0.18 -1.79
N ALA A 160 -18.13 0.95 -2.17
CA ALA A 160 -19.58 1.12 -2.10
C ALA A 160 -20.30 0.19 -3.08
N ILE A 161 -19.82 0.09 -4.32
CA ILE A 161 -20.46 -0.79 -5.31
C ILE A 161 -20.27 -2.26 -4.98
N SER A 162 -19.10 -2.67 -4.47
CA SER A 162 -18.84 -4.06 -4.06
C SER A 162 -19.69 -4.52 -2.87
N GLN A 163 -20.19 -3.58 -2.06
CA GLN A 163 -21.17 -3.89 -1.00
C GLN A 163 -22.57 -4.15 -1.54
N ILE A 164 -22.96 -3.47 -2.62
CA ILE A 164 -24.28 -3.64 -3.25
C ILE A 164 -24.28 -4.86 -4.18
N GLU A 165 -23.23 -4.99 -4.99
CA GLU A 165 -23.10 -6.02 -6.02
C GLU A 165 -21.64 -6.48 -6.11
N PRO A 166 -21.30 -7.68 -5.62
CA PRO A 166 -19.93 -8.18 -5.63
C PRO A 166 -19.45 -8.66 -7.01
N LYS A 167 -20.34 -8.86 -7.99
CA LYS A 167 -19.96 -9.37 -9.32
C LYS A 167 -19.34 -8.27 -10.18
N GLN A 168 -18.04 -8.41 -10.42
CA GLN A 168 -17.21 -7.47 -11.20
C GLN A 168 -17.82 -7.07 -12.55
N ASN A 169 -18.33 -8.02 -13.33
CA ASN A 169 -18.92 -7.74 -14.64
C ASN A 169 -20.18 -6.84 -14.55
N ILE A 170 -20.95 -6.94 -13.45
CA ILE A 170 -22.10 -6.09 -13.21
C ILE A 170 -21.65 -4.69 -12.77
N GLN A 171 -20.63 -4.60 -11.90
CA GLN A 171 -20.04 -3.33 -11.49
C GLN A 171 -19.53 -2.52 -12.70
N GLN A 172 -18.77 -3.18 -13.58
CA GLN A 172 -18.24 -2.60 -14.81
C GLN A 172 -19.37 -2.14 -15.72
N ARG A 173 -20.39 -2.99 -15.93
CA ARG A 173 -21.55 -2.62 -16.76
C ARG A 173 -22.30 -1.43 -16.18
N TRP A 174 -22.56 -1.41 -14.88
CA TRP A 174 -23.24 -0.31 -14.21
C TRP A 174 -22.48 1.01 -14.42
N LEU A 175 -21.16 1.00 -14.27
CA LEU A 175 -20.32 2.19 -14.43
C LEU A 175 -20.43 2.82 -15.83
N ARG A 176 -20.73 2.01 -16.84
CA ARG A 176 -20.85 2.40 -18.26
C ARG A 176 -22.28 2.61 -18.74
N THR A 177 -23.27 2.15 -17.98
CA THR A 177 -24.68 2.24 -18.39
C THR A 177 -25.26 3.54 -17.87
N GLU A 178 -26.03 4.23 -18.70
CA GLU A 178 -26.77 5.40 -18.26
C GLU A 178 -27.68 5.05 -17.10
N SER A 179 -27.52 5.76 -15.98
CA SER A 179 -28.35 5.58 -14.80
C SER A 179 -29.51 6.55 -14.86
N GLU A 180 -30.75 6.05 -14.82
CA GLU A 180 -31.96 6.88 -14.78
C GLU A 180 -31.94 7.87 -13.61
N THR A 181 -31.36 7.46 -12.47
CA THR A 181 -31.27 8.30 -11.27
C THR A 181 -30.20 9.38 -11.38
N LEU A 182 -29.15 9.16 -12.18
CA LEU A 182 -28.05 10.11 -12.39
C LEU A 182 -28.20 10.91 -13.69
N GLY A 183 -29.06 10.49 -14.62
CA GLY A 183 -29.23 11.08 -15.94
C GLY A 183 -27.97 11.01 -16.82
N ALA A 184 -27.03 10.13 -16.48
CA ALA A 184 -25.77 9.91 -17.20
C ALA A 184 -25.14 8.58 -16.76
N ALA A 185 -24.15 8.10 -17.51
CA ALA A 185 -23.30 7.00 -17.07
C ALA A 185 -22.42 7.46 -15.89
N PRO A 186 -22.30 6.68 -14.80
CA PRO A 186 -21.48 7.05 -13.64
C PRO A 186 -20.04 7.43 -13.99
N ILE A 187 -19.40 6.74 -14.95
CA ILE A 187 -18.04 7.11 -15.38
C ILE A 187 -17.96 8.51 -15.97
N SER A 188 -18.94 8.91 -16.78
CA SER A 188 -18.95 10.23 -17.41
C SER A 188 -19.04 11.34 -16.36
N LEU A 189 -19.82 11.11 -15.29
CA LEU A 189 -19.92 12.02 -14.16
C LEU A 189 -18.62 12.09 -13.36
N LEU A 190 -17.98 10.94 -13.09
CA LEU A 190 -16.68 10.90 -12.40
C LEU A 190 -15.61 11.67 -13.18
N LEU A 191 -15.55 11.48 -14.51
CA LEU A 191 -14.63 12.21 -15.39
C LEU A 191 -14.97 13.70 -15.50
N GLY A 192 -16.25 14.06 -15.37
CA GLY A 192 -16.73 15.44 -15.32
C GLY A 192 -16.54 16.14 -13.97
N GLY A 193 -15.98 15.46 -12.97
CA GLY A 193 -15.76 16.02 -11.63
C GLY A 193 -16.98 15.96 -10.70
N GLU A 194 -18.05 15.25 -11.09
CA GLU A 194 -19.26 15.06 -10.28
C GLU A 194 -19.18 13.78 -9.42
N ALA A 195 -18.01 13.49 -8.86
CA ALA A 195 -17.78 12.25 -8.11
C ALA A 195 -18.65 12.13 -6.85
N ASP A 196 -18.85 13.23 -6.13
CA ASP A 196 -19.67 13.26 -4.92
C ASP A 196 -21.11 12.84 -5.21
N ARG A 197 -21.67 13.29 -6.33
CA ARG A 197 -23.02 12.93 -6.77
C ARG A 197 -23.17 11.42 -7.01
N VAL A 198 -22.15 10.78 -7.60
CA VAL A 198 -22.14 9.33 -7.81
C VAL A 198 -22.03 8.58 -6.48
N LEU A 199 -21.16 9.04 -5.57
CA LEU A 199 -20.97 8.42 -4.26
C LEU A 199 -22.20 8.59 -3.34
N GLU A 200 -22.88 9.72 -3.40
CA GLU A 200 -24.12 9.96 -2.66
C GLU A 200 -25.26 9.04 -3.13
N ASN A 201 -25.41 8.87 -4.44
CA ASN A 201 -26.37 7.93 -5.02
C ASN A 201 -26.13 6.49 -4.54
N LEU A 202 -24.87 6.04 -4.57
CA LEU A 202 -24.49 4.73 -4.05
C LEU A 202 -24.69 4.61 -2.54
N SER A 203 -24.38 5.65 -1.78
CA SER A 203 -24.59 5.65 -0.32
C SER A 203 -26.07 5.49 0.04
N GLY A 204 -26.96 6.09 -0.75
CA GLY A 204 -28.41 5.87 -0.65
C GLY A 204 -28.78 4.40 -0.88
N ALA A 205 -28.23 3.77 -1.92
CA ALA A 205 -28.45 2.36 -2.23
C ALA A 205 -27.87 1.41 -1.16
N VAL A 206 -26.64 1.64 -0.68
CA VAL A 206 -26.01 0.87 0.40
C VAL A 206 -26.88 0.89 1.66
N ARG A 207 -27.42 2.05 2.05
CA ARG A 207 -28.29 2.16 3.23
C ARG A 207 -29.56 1.32 3.11
N LEU A 208 -30.07 1.12 1.89
CA LEU A 208 -31.25 0.31 1.62
C LEU A 208 -30.94 -1.20 1.60
N THR A 209 -29.68 -1.58 1.39
CA THR A 209 -29.23 -2.98 1.43
C THR A 209 -28.75 -3.44 2.81
N LEU A 210 -28.56 -2.52 3.77
CA LEU A 210 -28.22 -2.85 5.16
C LEU A 210 -29.36 -3.63 5.82
N THR A 211 -29.07 -4.83 6.28
CA THR A 211 -30.01 -5.63 7.07
C THR A 211 -29.90 -5.25 8.55
N ARG A 212 -30.87 -5.67 9.37
CA ARG A 212 -30.88 -5.40 10.82
C ARG A 212 -29.67 -6.02 11.55
N GLU A 213 -28.98 -6.98 10.93
CA GLU A 213 -27.77 -7.61 11.44
C GLU A 213 -26.50 -6.78 11.16
N ASP A 214 -26.53 -5.90 10.16
CA ASP A 214 -25.43 -5.02 9.77
C ASP A 214 -25.39 -3.71 10.58
N LEU A 215 -26.45 -3.42 11.35
CA LEU A 215 -26.51 -2.28 12.25
C LEU A 215 -25.73 -2.60 13.54
N PRO A 216 -24.89 -1.68 14.05
CA PRO A 216 -24.20 -1.89 15.31
C PRO A 216 -25.23 -2.16 16.41
N ARG A 217 -25.11 -3.34 17.04
CA ARG A 217 -25.91 -3.69 18.22
C ARG A 217 -25.53 -2.73 19.33
N MET A 218 -26.37 -1.72 19.55
CA MET A 218 -26.33 -0.95 20.79
C MET A 218 -26.68 -1.93 21.91
N GLY A 219 -25.67 -2.30 22.69
CA GLY A 219 -25.76 -3.34 23.72
C GLY A 219 -26.91 -3.07 24.70
N GLY A 220 -27.67 -4.13 24.99
CA GLY A 220 -28.45 -4.25 26.21
C GLY A 220 -27.63 -4.91 27.30
#